data_AF-A0A078JI02-F1
#
_entry.id   AF-A0A078JI02-F1
#
_cell.length_a   1.000
_cell.length_b   1.000
_cell.length_c   1.000
_cell.angle_alpha   90.00
_cell.angle_beta   90.00
_cell.angle_gamma   90.00
#
_symmetry.space_group_name_H-M   'P 1'
#
loop_
_entity.id
_entity.type
_entity.pdbx_description
1 polymer ?
#
loop_
_entity_poly.entity_id
_entity_poly.type
_entity_poly.pdbx_seq_one_letter_code
_entity_poly.pdbx_strand_id
1 'polypeptide(L)'
;MASPPASLPDVVARCQQLQGLHMPRAVAVLKLINQAIIYSLWRERNARIFQGVSLTQEAFFCVVDRRLRDRLLSLSLPSATAPSPSLLELYFWFLSPYS
;
A
#
# COMPACT_ATOMS: atom_id res chain seq x y z
N MET A 1 8.32 -3.19 18.45
CA MET A 1 8.67 -3.72 17.12
C MET A 1 7.72 -4.85 16.80
N ALA A 2 6.78 -4.67 15.86
CA ALA A 2 5.91 -5.77 15.45
C ALA A 2 6.60 -6.52 14.30
N SER A 3 6.88 -7.80 14.50
CA SER A 3 7.43 -8.67 13.45
C SER A 3 6.53 -8.61 12.20
N PRO A 4 7.08 -8.69 10.98
CA PRO A 4 6.24 -8.84 9.79
C PRO A 4 5.36 -10.09 9.92
N PRO A 5 4.12 -10.07 9.40
CA PRO A 5 3.25 -11.24 9.43
C PRO A 5 3.90 -12.39 8.66
N ALA A 6 3.94 -13.58 9.25
CA ALA A 6 4.62 -14.75 8.68
C ALA A 6 3.75 -15.48 7.64
N SER A 7 2.44 -15.22 7.65
CA SER A 7 1.48 -15.87 6.78
C SER A 7 0.32 -14.94 6.39
N LEU A 8 -0.41 -15.29 5.32
CA LEU A 8 -1.63 -14.57 4.92
C LEU A 8 -2.70 -14.56 6.03
N PRO A 9 -2.95 -15.66 6.77
CA PRO A 9 -3.84 -15.64 7.94
C PRO A 9 -3.44 -14.59 8.99
N ASP A 10 -2.13 -14.40 9.25
CA ASP A 10 -1.67 -13.39 10.22
C ASP A 10 -2.00 -11.96 9.76
N VAL A 11 -1.94 -11.71 8.45
CA VAL A 11 -2.37 -10.43 7.86
C VAL A 11 -3.86 -10.23 8.11
N VAL A 12 -4.67 -11.26 7.86
CA VAL A 12 -6.13 -11.19 8.07
C VAL A 12 -6.46 -10.95 9.55
N ALA A 13 -5.80 -11.65 10.48
CA ALA A 13 -5.98 -11.44 11.91
C ALA A 13 -5.62 -10.01 12.35
N ARG A 14 -4.53 -9.43 11.82
CA ARG A 14 -4.18 -8.01 12.08
C ARG A 14 -5.19 -7.04 11.48
N CYS A 15 -5.70 -7.33 10.28
CA CYS A 15 -6.79 -6.57 9.68
C CYS A 15 -8.07 -6.61 10.53
N GLN A 16 -8.37 -7.73 11.18
CA GLN A 16 -9.51 -7.87 12.10
C GLN A 16 -9.29 -7.15 13.44
N GLN A 17 -8.04 -7.07 13.90
CA GLN A 17 -7.66 -6.33 15.12
C GLN A 17 -7.64 -4.82 14.93
N LEU A 18 -7.59 -4.32 13.70
CA LEU A 18 -7.84 -2.91 13.38
C LEU A 18 -9.32 -2.60 13.65
N GLN A 19 -9.69 -2.39 14.92
CA GLN A 19 -11.01 -1.91 15.33
C GLN A 19 -10.90 -0.44 15.73
N GLY A 20 -11.52 0.47 14.97
CA GLY A 20 -11.46 1.90 15.27
C GLY A 20 -12.13 2.80 14.23
N LEU A 21 -12.22 4.10 14.54
CA LEU A 21 -12.89 5.15 13.75
C LEU A 21 -12.37 5.25 12.30
N HIS A 22 -11.16 4.74 12.02
CA HIS A 22 -10.51 4.83 10.71
C HIS A 22 -10.59 3.54 9.87
N MET A 23 -11.32 2.51 10.33
CA MET A 23 -11.38 1.19 9.68
C MET A 23 -11.77 1.23 8.19
N PRO A 24 -12.86 1.92 7.79
CA PRO A 24 -13.26 1.95 6.38
C PRO A 24 -12.17 2.55 5.47
N ARG A 25 -11.43 3.54 5.98
CA ARG A 25 -10.33 4.20 5.27
C ARG A 25 -9.08 3.34 5.24
N ALA A 26 -8.75 2.67 6.34
CA ALA A 26 -7.68 1.68 6.40
C ALA A 26 -7.91 0.53 5.41
N VAL A 27 -9.13 0.00 5.33
CA VAL A 27 -9.51 -1.03 4.34
C VAL A 27 -9.37 -0.50 2.92
N ALA A 28 -9.76 0.75 2.65
CA ALA A 28 -9.58 1.36 1.34
C ALA A 28 -8.08 1.46 0.96
N VAL A 29 -7.22 1.88 1.89
CA VAL A 29 -5.76 1.93 1.70
C VAL A 29 -5.20 0.53 1.43
N LEU A 30 -5.58 -0.48 2.22
CA LEU A 30 -5.14 -1.87 2.01
C LEU A 30 -5.56 -2.43 0.64
N LYS A 31 -6.80 -2.15 0.21
CA LYS A 31 -7.28 -2.52 -1.13
C LYS A 31 -6.46 -1.84 -2.22
N LEU A 32 -6.14 -0.56 -2.07
CA LEU A 32 -5.30 0.18 -3.01
C LEU A 32 -3.87 -0.38 -3.08
N ILE A 33 -3.27 -0.73 -1.93
CA ILE A 33 -1.97 -1.41 -1.87
C ILE A 33 -2.01 -2.71 -2.67
N ASN A 34 -3.00 -3.56 -2.41
CA ASN A 34 -3.14 -4.84 -3.11
C ASN A 34 -3.29 -4.64 -4.63
N GLN A 35 -4.14 -3.69 -5.05
CA GLN A 35 -4.34 -3.37 -6.45
C GLN A 35 -3.05 -2.86 -7.12
N ALA A 36 -2.30 -1.99 -6.45
CA ALA A 36 -1.03 -1.46 -6.96
C ALA A 36 0.02 -2.57 -7.12
N ILE A 37 0.14 -3.47 -6.14
CA ILE A 37 1.07 -4.61 -6.20
C ILE A 37 0.70 -5.54 -7.36
N ILE A 38 -0.56 -5.97 -7.45
CA ILE A 38 -1.02 -6.89 -8.50
C ILE A 38 -0.78 -6.29 -9.89
N TYR A 39 -1.14 -5.02 -10.09
CA TYR A 39 -0.93 -4.36 -11.36
C TYR A 39 0.56 -4.26 -11.69
N SER A 40 1.40 -3.84 -10.74
CA SER A 40 2.84 -3.72 -10.95
C SER A 40 3.51 -5.06 -11.26
N LEU A 41 3.10 -6.16 -10.59
CA LEU A 41 3.59 -7.52 -10.87
C LEU A 41 3.23 -7.95 -12.29
N TRP A 42 1.96 -7.74 -12.69
CA TRP A 42 1.53 -8.03 -14.06
C TRP A 42 2.35 -7.24 -15.08
N ARG A 43 2.58 -5.94 -14.82
CA ARG A 43 3.34 -5.05 -15.71
C ARG A 43 4.81 -5.44 -15.81
N GLU A 44 5.43 -5.79 -14.69
CA GLU A 44 6.83 -6.26 -14.65
C GLU A 44 6.99 -7.58 -15.40
N ARG A 45 6.12 -8.57 -15.15
CA ARG A 45 6.14 -9.85 -15.85
C ARG A 45 6.01 -9.67 -17.37
N ASN A 46 5.12 -8.80 -17.82
CA ASN A 46 4.96 -8.52 -19.25
C ASN A 46 6.18 -7.80 -19.84
N ALA A 47 6.77 -6.84 -19.11
CA ALA A 47 8.02 -6.21 -19.54
C ALA A 47 9.16 -7.24 -19.65
N ARG A 48 9.23 -8.19 -18.71
CA ARG A 48 10.22 -9.27 -18.75
C ARG A 48 10.05 -10.18 -19.96
N ILE A 49 8.82 -10.62 -20.25
CA ILE A 49 8.52 -11.53 -21.36
C ILE A 49 8.72 -10.86 -22.72
N PHE A 50 8.20 -9.63 -22.90
CA PHE A 50 8.12 -8.99 -24.20
C PHE A 50 9.26 -8.01 -24.49
N GLN A 51 9.96 -7.53 -23.47
CA GLN A 51 11.04 -6.53 -23.60
C GLN A 51 12.37 -7.02 -23.00
N GLY A 52 12.39 -8.16 -22.31
CA GLY A 52 13.59 -8.66 -21.62
C GLY A 52 14.01 -7.81 -20.41
N VAL A 53 13.20 -6.84 -19.99
CA VAL A 53 13.52 -5.94 -18.88
C VAL A 53 13.01 -6.53 -17.58
N SER A 54 13.91 -6.67 -16.59
CA SER A 54 13.56 -7.11 -15.23
C SER A 54 13.91 -6.04 -14.21
N LEU A 55 13.05 -5.87 -13.21
CA LEU A 55 13.33 -4.98 -12.08
C LEU A 55 13.96 -5.75 -10.93
N THR A 56 14.86 -5.10 -10.19
CA THR A 56 15.25 -5.60 -8.86
C THR A 56 14.09 -5.45 -7.88
N GLN A 57 14.17 -6.14 -6.74
CA GLN A 57 13.15 -6.05 -5.70
C GLN A 57 13.00 -4.61 -5.18
N GLU A 58 14.11 -3.89 -5.01
CA GLU A 58 14.14 -2.50 -4.55
C GLU A 58 13.50 -1.58 -5.59
N ALA A 59 13.86 -1.74 -6.87
CA ALA A 59 13.29 -0.95 -7.95
C ALA A 59 11.77 -1.19 -8.08
N PHE A 60 11.33 -2.45 -7.95
CA PHE A 60 9.92 -2.80 -7.93
C PHE A 60 9.19 -2.13 -6.75
N PHE A 61 9.76 -2.20 -5.55
CA PHE A 61 9.20 -1.55 -4.36
C PHE A 61 9.06 -0.04 -4.56
N CYS A 62 10.10 0.64 -5.05
CA CYS A 62 10.08 2.08 -5.33
C CYS A 62 8.96 2.47 -6.30
N VAL A 63 8.73 1.68 -7.35
CA VAL A 63 7.64 1.91 -8.32
C VAL A 63 6.27 1.79 -7.65
N VAL A 64 6.08 0.77 -6.80
CA VAL A 64 4.82 0.56 -6.07
C VAL A 64 4.58 1.66 -5.04
N ASP A 65 5.57 1.96 -4.20
CA ASP A 65 5.49 3.01 -3.17
C ASP A 65 5.19 4.37 -3.80
N ARG A 66 5.92 4.76 -4.86
CA ARG A 66 5.68 6.03 -5.55
C ARG A 66 4.26 6.11 -6.10
N ARG A 67 3.78 5.05 -6.76
CA ARG A 67 2.42 5.01 -7.32
C ARG A 67 1.35 5.12 -6.25
N LEU A 68 1.55 4.49 -5.09
CA LEU A 68 0.63 4.59 -3.96
C LEU A 68 0.60 5.99 -3.39
N ARG A 69 1.77 6.60 -3.13
CA ARG A 69 1.86 7.99 -2.65
C ARG A 69 1.16 8.96 -3.60
N ASP A 70 1.45 8.89 -4.89
CA ASP A 70 0.84 9.76 -5.91
C ASP A 70 -0.69 9.59 -5.95
N ARG A 71 -1.19 8.35 -5.84
CA ARG A 71 -2.63 8.06 -5.81
C ARG A 71 -3.29 8.56 -4.54
N LEU A 72 -2.69 8.35 -3.38
CA LEU A 72 -3.24 8.76 -2.08
C LEU A 72 -3.25 10.29 -1.95
N LEU A 73 -2.23 10.97 -2.46
CA LEU A 73 -2.19 12.43 -2.58
C LEU A 73 -3.30 12.94 -3.51
N SER A 74 -3.48 12.33 -4.68
CA SER A 74 -4.57 12.71 -5.60
C SER A 74 -5.97 12.48 -5.02
N LEU A 75 -6.15 11.47 -4.17
CA LEU A 75 -7.42 11.18 -3.50
C LEU A 75 -7.64 12.04 -2.24
N SER A 76 -6.61 12.75 -1.78
CA SER A 76 -6.73 13.68 -0.65
C SER A 76 -7.39 14.96 -1.16
N LEU A 77 -8.68 15.11 -0.86
CA LEU A 77 -9.43 16.30 -1.26
C LEU A 77 -8.85 17.52 -0.52
N PRO A 78 -8.59 18.65 -1.21
CA PRO A 78 -8.20 19.89 -0.56
C PRO A 78 -9.45 20.51 0.09
N SER A 79 -9.88 19.96 1.22
CA SER A 79 -10.96 20.52 2.03
C SER A 79 -10.44 20.76 3.44
N ALA A 80 -10.73 21.95 3.99
CA ALA A 80 -10.37 22.34 5.36
C ALA A 80 -10.98 21.41 6.45
N THR A 81 -11.89 20.52 6.07
CA THR A 81 -12.54 19.50 6.92
C THR A 81 -12.07 18.07 6.62
N ALA A 82 -10.95 17.88 5.91
CA ALA A 82 -10.44 16.54 5.62
C ALA A 82 -10.25 15.74 6.92
N PRO A 83 -10.87 14.55 7.04
CA PRO A 83 -10.82 13.79 8.28
C PRO A 83 -9.37 13.32 8.53
N SER A 84 -8.85 13.61 9.73
CA SER A 84 -7.55 13.13 10.20
C SER A 84 -7.67 11.68 10.72
N PRO A 85 -6.64 10.84 10.53
CA PRO A 85 -5.44 11.05 9.71
C PRO A 85 -5.77 10.94 8.21
N SER A 86 -5.01 11.62 7.36
CA SER A 86 -5.07 11.52 5.90
C SER A 86 -4.84 10.08 5.41
N LEU A 87 -5.24 9.78 4.17
CA LEU A 87 -5.01 8.44 3.59
C LEU A 87 -3.51 8.11 3.44
N LEU A 88 -2.67 9.14 3.24
CA LEU A 88 -1.22 8.99 3.17
C LEU A 88 -0.61 8.69 4.55
N GLU A 89 -1.09 9.33 5.61
CA GLU A 89 -0.66 9.03 6.98
C GLU A 89 -1.06 7.60 7.39
N LEU A 90 -2.28 7.17 7.03
CA LEU A 90 -2.71 5.78 7.22
C LEU A 90 -1.81 4.81 6.45
N TYR A 91 -1.37 5.16 5.24
CA TYR A 91 -0.43 4.36 4.48
C TYR A 91 0.92 4.22 5.18
N PHE A 92 1.46 5.30 5.73
CA PHE A 92 2.71 5.25 6.50
C PHE A 92 2.60 4.38 7.76
N TRP A 93 1.43 4.29 8.40
CA TRP A 93 1.22 3.35 9.51
C TRP A 93 1.39 1.87 9.12
N PHE A 94 1.13 1.52 7.85
CA PHE A 94 1.35 0.16 7.35
C PHE A 94 2.80 -0.08 6.90
N LEU A 95 3.54 0.98 6.57
CA LEU A 95 4.95 0.89 6.15
C LEU A 95 5.92 0.96 7.34
N SER A 96 5.53 1.61 8.45
CA SER A 96 6.38 1.79 9.62
C SER A 96 6.28 0.60 10.58
N PRO A 97 7.10 -0.43 10.31
CA PRO A 97 8.16 -0.75 11.27
C PRO A 97 9.56 -0.44 10.73
N TYR A 98 9.68 0.29 9.60
CA TYR A 98 10.94 0.68 8.96
C TYR A 98 11.18 2.20 8.88
N SER A 99 10.51 2.99 9.74
CA SER A 99 10.79 4.43 9.94
C SER A 99 11.48 4.66 11.27
#